data_AF-A0A7K2Q172-F1
#
_entry.id   AF-A0A7K2Q172-F1
#
_cell.length_a   1.000
_cell.length_b   1.000
_cell.length_c   1.000
_cell.angle_alpha   90.00
_cell.angle_beta   90.00
_cell.angle_gamma   90.00
#
_symmetry.space_group_name_H-M   'P 1'
#
loop_
_entity.id
_entity.type
_entity.pdbx_description
1 polymer ?
#
loop_
_entity_poly.entity_id
_entity_poly.type
_entity_poly.pdbx_seq_one_letter_code
_entity_poly.pdbx_strand_id
1 'polypeptide(L)'
;MAELNRRRFLQIAGGTAAAAMLNESIARAAAIPAQGATGTIQDIEHIVVLMQENRSFDQYFGSMKGVRGFGDPRPVLQDNGKSVFYQSNGTKDILPFNPQVTNLGMQFVEGLNHDWAGGHAAYNNGKYDKWVPAKTATTMAYMTRNDIPFHYALADAFTVCDAYHCSFIGATDPNRYYMWTGHTGNDGTGGGPVLGNQEAGYGWKTYPERLEAAGVSWKIYQDVGDGLNAAGGWGWISDAFRGNYGDNSLLYFNSYRNAQPGDPLYEKARTGTNAKAGESYFAKLRADVVNGTLPQVSWIAAPEAF
;
A
#
# COMPACT_ATOMS: atom_id res chain seq x y z
N MET A 1 -40.17 -3.84 -14.28
CA MET A 1 -38.94 -4.53 -14.73
C MET A 1 -37.95 -3.44 -15.13
N ALA A 2 -36.85 -3.29 -14.40
CA ALA A 2 -35.85 -2.26 -14.72
C ALA A 2 -35.03 -2.73 -15.94
N GLU A 3 -35.02 -1.94 -17.01
CA GLU A 3 -34.31 -2.27 -18.25
C GLU A 3 -32.80 -2.39 -18.02
N LEU A 4 -32.24 -3.55 -18.42
CA LEU A 4 -30.80 -3.78 -18.48
C LEU A 4 -30.20 -2.95 -19.63
N ASN A 5 -29.68 -1.77 -19.32
CA ASN A 5 -28.91 -0.95 -20.27
C ASN A 5 -27.61 -1.69 -20.68
N ARG A 6 -27.24 -1.66 -21.97
CA ARG A 6 -25.98 -2.21 -22.52
C ARG A 6 -24.74 -1.82 -21.69
N ARG A 7 -24.68 -0.61 -21.15
CA ARG A 7 -23.57 -0.16 -20.29
C ARG A 7 -23.52 -0.94 -18.97
N ARG A 8 -24.67 -1.23 -18.37
CA ARG A 8 -24.80 -2.01 -17.13
C ARG A 8 -24.56 -3.51 -17.38
N PHE A 9 -25.00 -4.03 -18.52
CA PHE A 9 -24.66 -5.40 -18.95
C PHE A 9 -23.15 -5.56 -19.17
N LEU A 10 -22.49 -4.62 -19.86
CA LEU A 10 -21.04 -4.63 -20.06
C LEU A 10 -20.25 -4.46 -18.76
N GLN A 11 -20.73 -3.64 -17.82
CA GLN A 11 -20.12 -3.52 -16.48
C GLN A 11 -20.27 -4.81 -15.66
N ILE A 12 -21.45 -5.46 -15.70
CA ILE A 12 -21.70 -6.71 -14.97
C ILE A 12 -20.93 -7.87 -15.61
N ALA A 13 -21.00 -8.02 -16.94
CA ALA A 13 -20.27 -9.07 -17.67
C ALA A 13 -18.75 -8.87 -17.57
N GLY A 14 -18.29 -7.63 -17.66
CA GLY A 14 -16.87 -7.27 -17.46
C GLY A 14 -16.41 -7.56 -16.03
N GLY A 15 -17.23 -7.24 -15.02
CA GLY A 15 -16.94 -7.54 -13.61
C GLY A 15 -16.79 -9.03 -13.31
N THR A 16 -17.70 -9.87 -13.84
CA THR A 16 -17.64 -11.33 -13.64
C THR A 16 -16.48 -11.97 -14.39
N ALA A 17 -16.20 -11.55 -15.63
CA ALA A 17 -15.05 -12.04 -16.40
C ALA A 17 -13.71 -11.61 -15.77
N ALA A 18 -13.61 -10.37 -15.29
CA ALA A 18 -12.44 -9.89 -14.55
C ALA A 18 -12.24 -10.68 -13.25
N ALA A 19 -13.29 -10.94 -12.46
CA ALA A 19 -13.20 -11.75 -11.25
C ALA A 19 -12.74 -13.20 -11.54
N ALA A 20 -13.24 -13.81 -12.63
CA ALA A 20 -12.81 -15.15 -13.06
C ALA A 20 -11.34 -15.16 -13.50
N MET A 21 -10.89 -14.18 -14.28
CA MET A 21 -9.49 -14.05 -14.72
C MET A 21 -8.52 -13.74 -13.57
N LEU A 22 -8.95 -12.93 -12.59
CA LEU A 22 -8.18 -12.62 -11.39
C LEU A 22 -8.02 -13.86 -10.49
N ASN A 23 -9.06 -14.69 -10.38
CA ASN A 23 -8.94 -15.99 -9.72
C ASN A 23 -8.03 -16.95 -10.50
N GLU A 24 -8.04 -16.89 -11.83
CA GLU A 24 -7.15 -17.69 -12.67
C GLU A 24 -5.69 -17.28 -12.53
N SER A 25 -5.37 -15.98 -12.43
CA SER A 25 -3.98 -15.54 -12.23
C SER A 25 -3.43 -16.00 -10.88
N ILE A 26 -4.23 -15.93 -9.81
CA ILE A 26 -3.89 -16.45 -8.48
C ILE A 26 -3.71 -17.97 -8.55
N ALA A 27 -4.64 -18.70 -9.18
CA ALA A 27 -4.56 -20.16 -9.29
C ALA A 27 -3.33 -20.60 -10.09
N ARG A 28 -3.00 -19.92 -11.20
CA ARG A 28 -1.77 -20.18 -11.96
C ARG A 28 -0.52 -19.93 -11.12
N ALA A 29 -0.50 -18.86 -10.34
CA ALA A 29 0.63 -18.56 -9.45
C ALA A 29 0.77 -19.61 -8.34
N ALA A 30 -0.34 -20.02 -7.70
CA ALA A 30 -0.33 -21.05 -6.66
C ALA A 30 0.05 -22.45 -7.19
N ALA A 31 -0.13 -22.70 -8.49
CA ALA A 31 0.26 -23.95 -9.14
C ALA A 31 1.75 -23.99 -9.56
N ILE A 32 2.49 -22.89 -9.42
CA ILE A 32 3.93 -22.87 -9.70
C ILE A 32 4.61 -23.77 -8.66
N PRO A 33 5.34 -24.82 -9.08
CA PRO A 33 6.05 -25.67 -8.13
C PRO A 33 7.12 -24.84 -7.41
N ALA A 34 7.37 -25.14 -6.13
CA ALA A 34 8.48 -24.52 -5.42
C ALA A 34 9.79 -24.77 -6.19
N GLN A 35 10.45 -23.70 -6.58
CA GLN A 35 11.76 -23.71 -7.23
C GLN A 35 12.82 -23.33 -6.20
N GLY A 36 14.00 -23.93 -6.28
CA GLY A 36 15.07 -23.73 -5.33
C GLY A 36 15.83 -25.01 -5.03
N ALA A 37 17.11 -24.88 -4.70
CA ALA A 37 17.97 -26.01 -4.37
C ALA A 37 18.18 -26.17 -2.87
N THR A 38 17.98 -25.09 -2.09
CA THR A 38 18.42 -25.01 -0.70
C THR A 38 17.29 -25.04 0.32
N GLY A 39 16.07 -24.65 -0.07
CA GLY A 39 14.94 -24.39 0.83
C GLY A 39 15.13 -23.15 1.70
N THR A 40 16.04 -22.24 1.32
CA THR A 40 16.38 -21.04 2.09
C THR A 40 16.06 -19.76 1.31
N ILE A 41 16.22 -18.59 1.95
CA ILE A 41 16.05 -17.29 1.29
C ILE A 41 16.98 -17.11 0.08
N GLN A 42 18.06 -17.89 -0.03
CA GLN A 42 18.98 -17.85 -1.16
C GLN A 42 18.36 -18.35 -2.47
N ASP A 43 17.25 -19.10 -2.39
CA ASP A 43 16.50 -19.53 -3.57
C ASP A 43 15.61 -18.41 -4.14
N ILE A 44 15.48 -17.25 -3.46
CA ILE A 44 14.70 -16.11 -3.95
C ILE A 44 15.56 -15.26 -4.88
N GLU A 45 15.23 -15.29 -6.17
CA GLU A 45 15.92 -14.49 -7.20
C GLU A 45 15.37 -13.06 -7.32
N HIS A 46 14.08 -12.88 -7.06
CA HIS A 46 13.39 -11.60 -7.22
C HIS A 46 12.46 -11.29 -6.04
N ILE A 47 12.57 -10.08 -5.51
CA ILE A 47 11.65 -9.50 -4.52
C ILE A 47 10.90 -8.36 -5.19
N VAL A 48 9.57 -8.46 -5.26
CA VAL A 48 8.70 -7.40 -5.77
C VAL A 48 7.88 -6.82 -4.63
N VAL A 49 8.02 -5.52 -4.39
CA VAL A 49 7.38 -4.81 -3.28
C VAL A 49 6.30 -3.88 -3.83
N LEU A 50 5.07 -4.08 -3.37
CA LEU A 50 3.93 -3.19 -3.58
C LEU A 50 3.41 -2.73 -2.21
N MET A 51 3.67 -1.47 -1.87
CA MET A 51 3.13 -0.83 -0.67
C MET A 51 1.91 0.01 -1.06
N GLN A 52 0.74 -0.36 -0.54
CA GLN A 52 -0.53 0.33 -0.78
C GLN A 52 -0.81 1.40 0.29
N GLU A 53 -1.78 2.28 0.01
CA GLU A 53 -2.31 3.34 0.89
C GLU A 53 -3.80 3.09 1.24
N ASN A 54 -4.41 3.79 2.18
CA ASN A 54 -4.17 3.75 3.62
C ASN A 54 -5.26 2.85 4.22
N ARG A 55 -5.01 1.55 4.34
CA ARG A 55 -6.02 0.58 4.83
C ARG A 55 -5.42 -0.22 5.96
N SER A 56 -6.17 -0.33 7.06
CA SER A 56 -5.76 -1.18 8.18
C SER A 56 -5.98 -2.66 7.83
N PHE A 57 -5.27 -3.55 8.53
CA PHE A 57 -5.50 -4.98 8.41
C PHE A 57 -6.95 -5.35 8.68
N ASP A 58 -7.53 -4.84 9.78
CA ASP A 58 -8.92 -5.11 10.16
C ASP A 58 -9.94 -4.62 9.13
N GLN A 59 -9.62 -3.54 8.40
CA GLN A 59 -10.49 -3.03 7.34
C GLN A 59 -10.57 -3.99 6.15
N TYR A 60 -9.48 -4.67 5.78
CA TYR A 60 -9.49 -5.65 4.68
C TYR A 60 -9.85 -7.05 5.17
N PHE A 61 -9.19 -7.52 6.22
CA PHE A 61 -9.16 -8.93 6.61
C PHE A 61 -9.69 -9.19 8.03
N GLY A 62 -10.17 -8.18 8.76
CA GLY A 62 -10.70 -8.38 10.12
C GLY A 62 -11.86 -9.38 10.20
N SER A 63 -12.59 -9.59 9.10
CA SER A 63 -13.66 -10.60 9.00
C SER A 63 -13.21 -11.95 8.38
N MET A 64 -11.93 -12.08 8.02
CA MET A 64 -11.37 -13.30 7.43
C MET A 64 -11.27 -14.43 8.48
N LYS A 65 -11.52 -15.67 8.05
CA LYS A 65 -11.34 -16.84 8.92
C LYS A 65 -9.85 -17.14 9.08
N GLY A 66 -9.42 -17.44 10.31
CA GLY A 66 -8.05 -17.86 10.61
C GLY A 66 -7.12 -16.73 11.06
N VAL A 67 -7.54 -15.47 10.96
CA VAL A 67 -6.78 -14.31 11.47
C VAL A 67 -7.28 -13.90 12.85
N ARG A 68 -6.45 -13.19 13.61
CA ARG A 68 -6.84 -12.52 14.88
C ARG A 68 -7.69 -11.26 14.61
N GLY A 69 -8.90 -11.46 14.11
CA GLY A 69 -9.82 -10.38 13.71
C GLY A 69 -11.07 -10.29 14.59
N PHE A 70 -12.18 -9.81 14.02
CA PHE A 70 -13.46 -9.58 14.72
C PHE A 70 -14.09 -10.85 15.29
N GLY A 71 -13.73 -12.01 14.76
CA GLY A 71 -14.17 -13.32 15.24
C GLY A 71 -13.24 -13.96 16.29
N ASP A 72 -12.20 -13.25 16.76
CA ASP A 72 -11.31 -13.79 17.80
C ASP A 72 -12.10 -14.08 19.09
N PRO A 73 -12.09 -15.32 19.61
CA PRO A 73 -12.78 -15.65 20.85
C PRO A 73 -12.10 -15.07 22.10
N ARG A 74 -10.91 -14.47 21.97
CA ARG A 74 -10.11 -13.91 23.06
C ARG A 74 -9.63 -12.49 22.73
N PRO A 75 -10.55 -11.55 22.43
CA PRO A 75 -10.15 -10.18 22.16
C PRO A 75 -9.60 -9.54 23.43
N VAL A 76 -8.70 -8.57 23.27
CA VAL A 76 -8.28 -7.71 24.38
C VAL A 76 -9.50 -7.01 24.96
N LEU A 77 -9.61 -7.00 26.29
CA LEU A 77 -10.67 -6.31 27.01
C LEU A 77 -10.19 -4.92 27.44
N GLN A 78 -11.09 -3.95 27.32
CA GLN A 78 -10.92 -2.62 27.89
C GLN A 78 -11.16 -2.66 29.41
N ASP A 79 -10.82 -1.58 30.12
CA ASP A 79 -11.02 -1.43 31.57
C ASP A 79 -12.50 -1.64 32.00
N ASN A 80 -13.45 -1.42 31.09
CA ASN A 80 -14.88 -1.61 31.31
C ASN A 80 -15.38 -3.05 31.04
N GLY A 81 -14.48 -3.99 30.72
CA GLY A 81 -14.79 -5.39 30.45
C GLY A 81 -15.32 -5.69 29.04
N LYS A 82 -15.54 -4.67 28.19
CA LYS A 82 -15.92 -4.87 26.78
C LYS A 82 -14.68 -5.18 25.94
N SER A 83 -14.86 -5.85 24.81
CA SER A 83 -13.75 -6.06 23.87
C SER A 83 -13.25 -4.73 23.29
N VAL A 84 -12.00 -4.72 22.82
CA VAL A 84 -11.37 -3.56 22.15
C VAL A 84 -12.17 -3.06 20.95
N PHE A 85 -13.06 -3.87 20.37
CA PHE A 85 -13.91 -3.48 19.24
C PHE A 85 -15.06 -2.52 19.62
N TYR A 86 -15.40 -2.37 20.90
CA TYR A 86 -16.42 -1.40 21.35
C TYR A 86 -15.82 0.00 21.46
N GLN A 87 -15.96 0.83 20.42
CA GLN A 87 -15.38 2.19 20.39
C GLN A 87 -16.45 3.25 20.67
N SER A 88 -16.34 3.97 21.78
CA SER A 88 -17.35 4.96 22.17
C SER A 88 -17.22 6.27 21.39
N ASN A 89 -18.35 6.81 20.92
CA ASN A 89 -18.43 8.18 20.41
C ASN A 89 -18.85 9.21 21.48
N GLY A 90 -18.90 8.81 22.76
CA GLY A 90 -19.38 9.61 23.88
C GLY A 90 -20.86 9.44 24.23
N THR A 91 -21.68 8.89 23.31
CA THR A 91 -23.11 8.60 23.55
C THR A 91 -23.46 7.13 23.41
N LYS A 92 -22.78 6.41 22.51
CA LYS A 92 -22.94 4.98 22.29
C LYS A 92 -21.62 4.35 21.84
N ASP A 93 -21.55 3.03 21.93
CA ASP A 93 -20.45 2.28 21.32
C ASP A 93 -20.73 2.04 19.83
N ILE A 94 -19.68 2.15 19.03
CA ILE A 94 -19.62 1.81 17.63
C ILE A 94 -18.79 0.53 17.52
N LEU A 95 -19.42 -0.54 17.05
CA LEU A 95 -18.78 -1.80 16.71
C LEU A 95 -18.28 -1.77 15.26
N PRO A 96 -17.34 -2.64 14.86
CA PRO A 96 -17.01 -2.85 13.47
C PRO A 96 -18.27 -3.10 12.64
N PHE A 97 -18.38 -2.44 11.48
CA PHE A 97 -19.53 -2.60 10.60
C PHE A 97 -19.11 -2.65 9.13
N ASN A 98 -19.82 -3.44 8.32
CA ASN A 98 -19.69 -3.41 6.87
C ASN A 98 -20.70 -2.39 6.30
N PRO A 99 -20.24 -1.31 5.63
CA PRO A 99 -21.13 -0.35 4.99
C PRO A 99 -22.04 -1.05 3.98
N GLN A 100 -23.36 -0.92 4.13
CA GLN A 100 -24.35 -1.53 3.23
C GLN A 100 -24.50 -0.75 1.92
N VAL A 101 -23.39 -0.61 1.18
CA VAL A 101 -23.32 0.07 -0.11
C VAL A 101 -22.99 -0.92 -1.22
N THR A 102 -23.54 -0.69 -2.41
CA THR A 102 -23.27 -1.57 -3.55
C THR A 102 -21.84 -1.37 -4.07
N ASN A 103 -21.13 -2.48 -4.28
CA ASN A 103 -19.76 -2.50 -4.79
C ASN A 103 -18.77 -1.70 -3.93
N LEU A 104 -18.79 -1.87 -2.60
CA LEU A 104 -17.95 -1.11 -1.67
C LEU A 104 -16.46 -1.10 -2.06
N GLY A 105 -15.89 -2.22 -2.51
CA GLY A 105 -14.49 -2.29 -2.95
C GLY A 105 -14.16 -1.48 -4.22
N MET A 106 -15.17 -0.99 -4.93
CA MET A 106 -15.03 -0.10 -6.10
C MET A 106 -15.43 1.36 -5.78
N GLN A 107 -15.80 1.66 -4.54
CA GLN A 107 -16.13 3.02 -4.12
C GLN A 107 -14.89 3.74 -3.61
N PHE A 108 -14.85 5.05 -3.80
CA PHE A 108 -13.92 5.90 -3.08
C PHE A 108 -14.26 5.87 -1.58
N VAL A 109 -13.37 5.30 -0.77
CA VAL A 109 -13.46 5.33 0.69
C VAL A 109 -12.50 6.41 1.17
N GLU A 110 -13.06 7.50 1.68
CA GLU A 110 -12.34 8.69 2.12
C GLU A 110 -11.25 8.35 3.14
N GLY A 111 -10.09 9.02 3.01
CA GLY A 111 -9.01 8.95 3.98
C GLY A 111 -9.44 9.57 5.31
N LEU A 112 -9.22 8.84 6.41
CA LEU A 112 -9.46 9.35 7.76
C LEU A 112 -8.20 10.01 8.30
N ASN A 113 -8.30 10.72 9.43
CA ASN A 113 -7.11 11.26 10.08
C ASN A 113 -6.08 10.16 10.31
N HIS A 114 -4.87 10.36 9.80
CA HIS A 114 -3.71 9.48 9.98
C HIS A 114 -2.46 10.31 10.25
N ASP A 115 -2.59 11.50 10.86
CA ASP A 115 -1.43 12.23 11.34
C ASP A 115 -0.90 11.63 12.66
N TRP A 116 0.27 12.11 13.09
CA TRP A 116 0.88 11.70 14.35
C TRP A 116 -0.03 11.93 15.56
N ALA A 117 -0.65 13.10 15.67
CA ALA A 117 -1.43 13.48 16.85
C ALA A 117 -2.71 12.64 16.96
N GLY A 118 -3.47 12.48 15.88
CA GLY A 118 -4.67 11.66 15.84
C GLY A 118 -4.39 10.16 15.88
N GLY A 119 -3.27 9.71 15.32
CA GLY A 119 -2.77 8.34 15.50
C GLY A 119 -2.50 8.00 16.97
N HIS A 120 -1.75 8.86 17.67
CA HIS A 120 -1.44 8.67 19.08
C HIS A 120 -2.66 8.87 20.00
N ALA A 121 -3.56 9.79 19.64
CA ALA A 121 -4.84 9.94 20.34
C ALA A 121 -5.69 8.67 20.25
N ALA A 122 -5.76 8.02 19.07
CA ALA A 122 -6.47 6.76 18.88
C ALA A 122 -5.83 5.59 19.63
N TYR A 123 -4.50 5.50 19.58
CA TYR A 123 -3.70 4.47 20.27
C TYR A 123 -3.87 4.53 21.79
N ASN A 124 -4.00 5.74 22.36
CA ASN A 124 -4.26 6.01 23.78
C ASN A 124 -3.38 5.17 24.72
N ASN A 125 -2.06 5.33 24.62
CA ASN A 125 -1.07 4.63 25.47
C ASN A 125 -1.23 3.09 25.47
N GLY A 126 -1.64 2.51 24.35
CA GLY A 126 -1.81 1.07 24.20
C GLY A 126 -3.16 0.53 24.66
N LYS A 127 -4.11 1.40 25.03
CA LYS A 127 -5.48 0.99 25.34
C LYS A 127 -6.32 0.69 24.10
N TYR A 128 -5.98 1.30 22.95
CA TYR A 128 -6.69 1.10 21.68
C TYR A 128 -8.21 1.38 21.75
N ASP A 129 -8.65 2.34 22.58
CA ASP A 129 -10.06 2.61 22.91
C ASP A 129 -10.56 4.02 22.49
N LYS A 130 -9.78 4.73 21.67
CA LYS A 130 -10.07 6.12 21.24
C LYS A 130 -10.08 6.31 19.73
N TRP A 131 -10.30 5.25 18.95
CA TRP A 131 -10.34 5.33 17.49
C TRP A 131 -11.44 6.25 16.99
N VAL A 132 -12.68 6.11 17.50
CA VAL A 132 -13.82 6.91 17.04
C VAL A 132 -13.71 8.39 17.41
N PRO A 133 -13.33 8.79 18.64
CA PRO A 133 -13.09 10.19 18.96
C PRO A 133 -11.95 10.83 18.15
N ALA A 134 -10.91 10.07 17.80
CA ALA A 134 -9.75 10.59 17.08
C ALA A 134 -9.93 10.61 15.54
N LYS A 135 -10.69 9.65 14.98
CA LYS A 135 -10.73 9.38 13.53
C LYS A 135 -12.14 9.25 12.94
N THR A 136 -13.19 9.49 13.73
CA THR A 136 -14.61 9.32 13.41
C THR A 136 -15.10 7.87 13.38
N ALA A 137 -16.43 7.67 13.29
CA ALA A 137 -17.06 6.35 13.25
C ALA A 137 -16.62 5.50 12.03
N THR A 138 -16.24 6.14 10.92
CA THR A 138 -15.81 5.46 9.69
C THR A 138 -14.56 4.61 9.90
N THR A 139 -13.76 4.86 10.95
CA THR A 139 -12.62 4.00 11.31
C THR A 139 -13.02 2.57 11.68
N MET A 140 -14.31 2.34 11.99
CA MET A 140 -14.87 1.03 12.30
C MET A 140 -15.47 0.32 11.07
N ALA A 141 -15.42 0.96 9.89
CA ALA A 141 -15.88 0.34 8.66
C ALA A 141 -14.91 -0.76 8.20
N TYR A 142 -15.42 -1.91 7.80
CA TYR A 142 -14.63 -3.00 7.22
C TYR A 142 -15.24 -3.55 5.93
N MET A 143 -14.38 -4.19 5.14
CA MET A 143 -14.72 -4.88 3.90
C MET A 143 -14.76 -6.39 4.14
N THR A 144 -15.63 -7.06 3.39
CA THR A 144 -15.76 -8.52 3.38
C THR A 144 -15.14 -9.10 2.11
N ARG A 145 -15.08 -10.43 2.06
CA ARG A 145 -14.74 -11.19 0.85
C ARG A 145 -15.55 -10.78 -0.38
N ASN A 146 -16.81 -10.38 -0.20
CA ASN A 146 -17.67 -9.97 -1.31
C ASN A 146 -17.30 -8.58 -1.84
N ASP A 147 -16.71 -7.74 -0.98
CA ASP A 147 -16.32 -6.37 -1.35
C ASP A 147 -14.97 -6.35 -2.08
N ILE A 148 -14.01 -7.16 -1.63
CA ILE A 148 -12.64 -7.23 -2.16
C ILE A 148 -12.21 -8.68 -2.47
N PRO A 149 -12.90 -9.38 -3.40
CA PRO A 149 -12.70 -10.81 -3.64
C PRO A 149 -11.27 -11.18 -4.06
N PHE A 150 -10.58 -10.32 -4.82
CA PHE A 150 -9.19 -10.55 -5.21
C PHE A 150 -8.24 -10.62 -4.02
N HIS A 151 -8.38 -9.69 -3.06
CA HIS A 151 -7.53 -9.64 -1.87
C HIS A 151 -7.72 -10.88 -0.99
N TYR A 152 -8.97 -11.32 -0.81
CA TYR A 152 -9.26 -12.54 -0.06
C TYR A 152 -8.77 -13.81 -0.79
N ALA A 153 -8.91 -13.89 -2.11
CA ALA A 153 -8.38 -15.01 -2.89
C ALA A 153 -6.85 -15.08 -2.80
N LEU A 154 -6.16 -13.94 -2.81
CA LEU A 154 -4.72 -13.87 -2.63
C LEU A 154 -4.31 -14.34 -1.22
N ALA A 155 -5.01 -13.87 -0.18
CA ALA A 155 -4.74 -14.27 1.20
C ALA A 155 -5.08 -15.75 1.49
N ASP A 156 -6.05 -16.35 0.79
CA ASP A 156 -6.34 -17.79 0.91
C ASP A 156 -5.26 -18.67 0.25
N ALA A 157 -4.68 -18.20 -0.85
CA ALA A 157 -3.71 -18.96 -1.64
C ALA A 157 -2.27 -18.82 -1.12
N PHE A 158 -1.94 -17.70 -0.48
CA PHE A 158 -0.59 -17.36 -0.05
C PHE A 158 -0.54 -16.98 1.44
N THR A 159 0.63 -16.55 1.90
CA THR A 159 0.84 -16.18 3.30
C THR A 159 0.26 -14.80 3.60
N VAL A 160 -0.49 -14.69 4.70
CA VAL A 160 -0.93 -13.43 5.29
C VAL A 160 -0.29 -13.26 6.68
N CYS A 161 0.25 -12.07 6.95
CA CYS A 161 0.85 -11.74 8.24
C CYS A 161 -0.15 -10.93 9.09
N ASP A 162 -0.90 -11.58 9.98
CA ASP A 162 -1.92 -10.95 10.82
C ASP A 162 -1.38 -10.25 12.09
N ALA A 163 -0.05 -10.19 12.22
CA ALA A 163 0.69 -9.44 13.24
C ALA A 163 1.77 -8.54 12.62
N TYR A 164 1.52 -8.02 11.41
CA TYR A 164 2.39 -7.05 10.74
C TYR A 164 1.90 -5.62 11.03
N HIS A 165 2.76 -4.80 11.63
CA HIS A 165 2.43 -3.43 12.04
C HIS A 165 3.21 -2.40 11.23
N CYS A 166 2.64 -1.22 11.07
CA CYS A 166 3.37 -0.08 10.53
C CYS A 166 4.52 0.31 11.48
N SER A 167 5.62 0.82 10.92
CA SER A 167 6.78 1.24 11.72
C SER A 167 6.52 2.53 12.49
N PHE A 168 5.55 3.34 12.02
CA PHE A 168 5.23 4.63 12.57
C PHE A 168 3.70 4.82 12.66
N ILE A 169 3.19 5.13 13.86
CA ILE A 169 1.77 5.46 14.06
C ILE A 169 1.55 6.91 13.64
N GLY A 170 1.28 7.13 12.35
CA GLY A 170 1.07 8.45 11.79
C GLY A 170 1.05 8.41 10.28
N ALA A 171 1.59 9.45 9.66
CA ALA A 171 1.36 9.75 8.25
C ALA A 171 2.04 8.74 7.30
N THR A 172 1.68 8.84 6.03
CA THR A 172 2.21 8.04 4.91
C THR A 172 3.73 8.14 4.81
N ASP A 173 4.27 9.35 4.70
CA ASP A 173 5.68 9.56 4.39
C ASP A 173 6.63 8.95 5.42
N PRO A 174 6.45 9.14 6.75
CA PRO A 174 7.27 8.48 7.75
C PRO A 174 7.32 6.96 7.59
N ASN A 175 6.19 6.31 7.26
CA ASN A 175 6.15 4.86 7.02
C ASN A 175 6.88 4.45 5.74
N ARG A 176 6.79 5.25 4.67
CA ARG A 176 7.59 5.04 3.46
C ARG A 176 9.08 5.26 3.73
N TYR A 177 9.46 6.25 4.54
CA TYR A 177 10.86 6.45 4.94
C TYR A 177 11.40 5.27 5.75
N TYR A 178 10.59 4.66 6.62
CA TYR A 178 10.97 3.40 7.27
C TYR A 178 11.17 2.25 6.26
N MET A 179 10.32 2.13 5.24
CA MET A 179 10.53 1.14 4.17
C MET A 179 11.86 1.37 3.44
N TRP A 180 12.21 2.62 3.16
CA TRP A 180 13.42 2.96 2.39
C TRP A 180 14.69 2.99 3.20
N THR A 181 14.64 3.37 4.46
CA THR A 181 15.85 3.71 5.24
C THR A 181 15.91 3.00 6.59
N GLY A 182 14.79 2.44 7.05
CA GLY A 182 14.66 1.88 8.39
C GLY A 182 14.50 2.91 9.50
N HIS A 183 14.36 4.20 9.19
CA HIS A 183 14.17 5.26 10.19
C HIS A 183 13.54 6.54 9.61
N THR A 184 13.33 7.56 10.46
CA THR A 184 12.79 8.88 10.04
C THR A 184 13.71 10.05 10.46
N GLY A 185 15.02 9.81 10.53
CA GLY A 185 16.01 10.81 10.94
C GLY A 185 16.05 11.11 12.44
N ASN A 186 15.65 10.15 13.26
CA ASN A 186 15.63 10.26 14.72
C ASN A 186 16.99 9.93 15.38
N ASP A 187 18.11 10.25 14.72
CA ASP A 187 19.49 9.98 15.18
C ASP A 187 20.16 11.18 15.89
N GLY A 188 19.47 12.33 15.95
CA GLY A 188 19.98 13.55 16.58
C GLY A 188 20.95 14.36 15.72
N THR A 189 21.18 13.97 14.47
CA THR A 189 22.10 14.67 13.55
C THR A 189 21.43 15.74 12.69
N GLY A 190 20.09 15.84 12.75
CA GLY A 190 19.28 16.79 11.99
C GLY A 190 18.52 16.13 10.83
N GLY A 191 17.57 16.86 10.26
CA GLY A 191 16.71 16.37 9.17
C GLY A 191 15.53 15.48 9.60
N GLY A 192 15.42 15.15 10.89
CA GLY A 192 14.29 14.45 11.51
C GLY A 192 14.27 14.65 13.05
N PRO A 193 13.40 13.95 13.80
CA PRO A 193 12.43 12.98 13.33
C PRO A 193 11.36 13.62 12.44
N VAL A 194 11.09 13.02 11.30
CA VAL A 194 9.97 13.44 10.45
C VAL A 194 8.70 12.76 10.91
N LEU A 195 7.69 13.56 11.25
CA LEU A 195 6.42 13.10 11.84
C LEU A 195 5.22 13.23 10.88
N GLY A 196 5.41 13.82 9.71
CA GLY A 196 4.36 14.05 8.73
C GLY A 196 4.88 14.01 7.30
N ASN A 197 4.13 14.60 6.37
CA ASN A 197 4.44 14.62 4.94
C ASN A 197 5.14 15.93 4.54
N GLN A 198 6.20 16.31 5.24
CA GLN A 198 6.88 17.59 4.99
C GLN A 198 7.71 17.58 3.70
N GLU A 199 8.12 16.40 3.23
CA GLU A 199 8.87 16.23 1.97
C GLU A 199 10.08 17.18 1.84
N ALA A 200 10.77 17.48 2.95
CA ALA A 200 11.69 18.62 3.01
C ALA A 200 13.00 18.42 2.25
N GLY A 201 13.37 17.19 1.89
CA GLY A 201 14.68 16.87 1.32
C GLY A 201 15.60 16.22 2.36
N TYR A 202 15.79 14.91 2.27
CA TYR A 202 16.50 14.15 3.31
C TYR A 202 17.84 13.60 2.82
N GLY A 203 18.81 13.53 3.72
CA GLY A 203 20.17 13.05 3.47
C GLY A 203 20.45 11.62 3.94
N TRP A 204 19.43 10.90 4.41
CA TRP A 204 19.64 9.54 4.94
C TRP A 204 19.93 8.56 3.80
N LYS A 205 20.81 7.60 4.07
CA LYS A 205 21.16 6.56 3.10
C LYS A 205 19.98 5.61 2.91
N THR A 206 19.48 5.51 1.68
CA THR A 206 18.37 4.61 1.36
C THR A 206 18.85 3.17 1.09
N TYR A 207 17.93 2.22 1.14
CA TYR A 207 18.18 0.82 0.83
C TYR A 207 18.55 0.62 -0.64
N PRO A 208 17.89 1.25 -1.63
CA PRO A 208 18.35 1.16 -3.02
C PRO A 208 19.75 1.71 -3.26
N GLU A 209 20.20 2.75 -2.55
CA GLU A 209 21.60 3.19 -2.62
C GLU A 209 22.58 2.11 -2.10
N ARG A 210 22.17 1.32 -1.10
CA ARG A 210 22.96 0.17 -0.62
C ARG A 210 22.97 -0.97 -1.63
N LEU A 211 21.82 -1.25 -2.27
CA LEU A 211 21.73 -2.25 -3.35
C LEU A 211 22.62 -1.86 -4.53
N GLU A 212 22.59 -0.58 -4.93
CA GLU A 212 23.45 -0.05 -5.99
C GLU A 212 24.93 -0.28 -5.69
N ALA A 213 25.37 0.09 -4.47
CA ALA A 213 26.75 -0.09 -4.05
C ALA A 213 27.17 -1.57 -3.96
N ALA A 214 26.23 -2.47 -3.68
CA ALA A 214 26.45 -3.91 -3.63
C ALA A 214 26.37 -4.60 -5.00
N GLY A 215 26.04 -3.87 -6.08
CA GLY A 215 25.83 -4.46 -7.40
C GLY A 215 24.57 -5.32 -7.51
N VAL A 216 23.63 -5.19 -6.57
CA VAL A 216 22.33 -5.87 -6.60
C VAL A 216 21.39 -5.08 -7.50
N SER A 217 20.84 -5.71 -8.53
CA SER A 217 20.00 -5.01 -9.50
C SER A 217 18.66 -4.58 -8.89
N TRP A 218 18.26 -3.34 -9.15
CA TRP A 218 17.00 -2.81 -8.65
C TRP A 218 16.36 -1.79 -9.58
N LYS A 219 15.05 -1.57 -9.43
CA LYS A 219 14.28 -0.57 -10.19
C LYS A 219 12.94 -0.25 -9.53
N ILE A 220 12.41 0.93 -9.84
CA ILE A 220 11.04 1.34 -9.52
C ILE A 220 10.20 1.37 -10.79
N TYR A 221 9.05 0.70 -10.76
CA TYR A 221 8.04 0.75 -11.80
C TYR A 221 6.94 1.72 -11.37
N GLN A 222 6.79 2.80 -12.13
CA GLN A 222 5.87 3.90 -11.85
C GLN A 222 5.53 4.64 -13.14
N ASP A 223 4.51 5.51 -13.11
CA ASP A 223 4.28 6.49 -14.17
C ASP A 223 5.01 7.82 -13.87
N VAL A 224 5.50 8.50 -14.90
CA VAL A 224 6.25 9.75 -14.75
C VAL A 224 5.35 10.97 -14.51
N GLY A 225 4.03 10.86 -14.69
CA GLY A 225 3.09 11.97 -14.53
C GLY A 225 3.41 13.13 -15.46
N ASP A 226 3.60 14.32 -14.87
CA ASP A 226 4.10 15.51 -15.58
C ASP A 226 5.62 15.74 -15.37
N GLY A 227 6.31 14.76 -14.81
CA GLY A 227 7.75 14.72 -14.59
C GLY A 227 8.14 14.38 -13.15
N LEU A 228 9.10 13.48 -12.97
CA LEU A 228 9.66 13.14 -11.65
C LEU A 228 10.76 14.13 -11.25
N ASN A 229 10.36 15.40 -11.17
CA ASN A 229 11.19 16.55 -10.79
C ASN A 229 10.34 17.60 -10.06
N ALA A 230 10.98 18.66 -9.56
CA ALA A 230 10.31 19.71 -8.80
C ALA A 230 9.19 20.41 -9.57
N ALA A 231 9.33 20.61 -10.89
CA ALA A 231 8.29 21.23 -11.71
C ALA A 231 7.09 20.30 -11.97
N GLY A 232 7.31 18.99 -11.97
CA GLY A 232 6.27 17.96 -12.13
C GLY A 232 5.73 17.40 -10.81
N GLY A 233 6.01 18.06 -9.68
CA GLY A 233 5.50 17.66 -8.36
C GLY A 233 6.03 16.32 -7.86
N TRP A 234 7.15 15.83 -8.40
CA TRP A 234 7.72 14.52 -8.06
C TRP A 234 6.75 13.34 -8.25
N GLY A 235 5.79 13.47 -9.16
CA GLY A 235 4.79 12.43 -9.44
C GLY A 235 3.50 12.54 -8.62
N TRP A 236 3.41 13.49 -7.68
CA TRP A 236 2.14 13.89 -7.07
C TRP A 236 1.52 15.03 -7.89
N ILE A 237 0.46 14.70 -8.62
CA ILE A 237 -0.26 15.63 -9.52
C ILE A 237 -1.76 15.53 -9.28
N SER A 238 -2.53 16.50 -9.80
CA SER A 238 -4.00 16.52 -9.64
C SER A 238 -4.74 15.46 -10.44
N ASP A 239 -4.08 14.82 -11.40
CA ASP A 239 -4.64 13.74 -12.19
C ASP A 239 -4.49 12.42 -11.45
N ALA A 240 -5.56 11.99 -10.78
CA ALA A 240 -5.59 10.78 -9.96
C ALA A 240 -5.17 9.50 -10.72
N PHE A 241 -5.26 9.48 -12.04
CA PHE A 241 -4.91 8.31 -12.83
C PHE A 241 -3.45 8.29 -13.26
N ARG A 242 -2.69 9.39 -13.15
CA ARG A 242 -1.29 9.48 -13.61
C ARG A 242 -0.32 9.81 -12.48
N GLY A 243 0.97 9.65 -12.75
CA GLY A 243 2.03 9.82 -11.77
C GLY A 243 2.11 8.64 -10.80
N ASN A 244 2.61 8.92 -9.60
CA ASN A 244 2.86 7.92 -8.57
C ASN A 244 2.23 8.28 -7.22
N TYR A 245 1.42 9.34 -7.15
CA TYR A 245 0.74 9.79 -5.93
C TYR A 245 1.67 10.08 -4.72
N GLY A 246 2.96 10.35 -4.95
CA GLY A 246 3.94 10.48 -3.87
C GLY A 246 4.39 9.14 -3.26
N ASP A 247 3.90 8.01 -3.79
CA ASP A 247 4.21 6.67 -3.28
C ASP A 247 5.70 6.33 -3.43
N ASN A 248 6.37 6.92 -4.43
CA ASN A 248 7.82 6.86 -4.55
C ASN A 248 8.50 8.00 -3.77
N SER A 249 8.51 7.87 -2.44
CA SER A 249 9.09 8.89 -1.57
C SER A 249 10.63 8.99 -1.64
N LEU A 250 11.32 8.14 -2.42
CA LEU A 250 12.75 8.31 -2.71
C LEU A 250 13.02 9.64 -3.42
N LEU A 251 12.03 10.16 -4.15
CA LEU A 251 12.09 11.46 -4.81
C LEU A 251 12.18 12.64 -3.83
N TYR A 252 12.02 12.39 -2.53
CA TYR A 252 12.21 13.37 -1.46
C TYR A 252 13.57 13.29 -0.78
N PHE A 253 14.46 12.41 -1.24
CA PHE A 253 15.84 12.33 -0.78
C PHE A 253 16.76 13.10 -1.73
N ASN A 254 17.71 13.83 -1.16
CA ASN A 254 18.57 14.75 -1.92
C ASN A 254 19.43 14.02 -2.95
N SER A 255 19.82 12.77 -2.69
CA SER A 255 20.52 11.91 -3.66
C SER A 255 19.74 11.75 -4.97
N TYR A 256 18.43 11.50 -4.88
CA TYR A 256 17.57 11.33 -6.05
C TYR A 256 17.18 12.65 -6.69
N ARG A 257 16.86 13.67 -5.88
CA ARG A 257 16.52 15.01 -6.38
C ARG A 257 17.64 15.59 -7.25
N ASN A 258 18.89 15.36 -6.85
CA ASN A 258 20.06 15.89 -7.53
C ASN A 258 20.62 14.96 -8.62
N ALA A 259 20.22 13.69 -8.66
CA ALA A 259 20.65 12.75 -9.68
C ALA A 259 20.34 13.28 -11.10
N GLN A 260 21.24 13.07 -12.04
CA GLN A 260 21.12 13.53 -13.43
C GLN A 260 21.01 12.34 -14.38
N PRO A 261 20.51 12.51 -15.61
CA PRO A 261 20.53 11.45 -16.62
C PRO A 261 21.93 10.81 -16.74
N GLY A 262 21.97 9.48 -16.77
CA GLY A 262 23.20 8.68 -16.70
C GLY A 262 23.64 8.27 -15.28
N ASP A 263 23.08 8.87 -14.22
CA ASP A 263 23.21 8.38 -12.86
C ASP A 263 22.27 7.18 -12.63
N PRO A 264 22.74 6.04 -12.09
CA PRO A 264 21.88 4.90 -11.80
C PRO A 264 20.66 5.23 -10.93
N LEU A 265 20.77 6.16 -9.97
CA LEU A 265 19.64 6.60 -9.14
C LEU A 265 18.58 7.33 -9.97
N TYR A 266 19.01 8.11 -10.96
CA TYR A 266 18.09 8.76 -11.90
C TYR A 266 17.39 7.71 -12.77
N GLU A 267 18.17 6.84 -13.42
CA GLU A 267 17.62 5.85 -14.37
C GLU A 267 16.63 4.89 -13.71
N LYS A 268 16.89 4.50 -12.46
CA LYS A 268 16.12 3.46 -11.76
C LYS A 268 14.94 4.00 -10.94
N ALA A 269 14.94 5.28 -10.56
CA ALA A 269 13.90 5.88 -9.70
C ALA A 269 13.22 7.14 -10.26
N ARG A 270 13.76 7.76 -11.30
CA ARG A 270 13.21 9.00 -11.92
C ARG A 270 12.76 8.83 -13.37
N THR A 271 12.78 7.59 -13.84
CA THR A 271 12.16 7.19 -15.11
C THR A 271 10.94 6.31 -14.82
N GLY A 272 10.13 6.08 -15.85
CA GLY A 272 8.91 5.30 -15.71
C GLY A 272 8.15 5.21 -17.01
N THR A 273 6.95 4.66 -16.92
CA THR A 273 5.96 4.69 -17.99
C THR A 273 5.52 6.14 -18.25
N ASN A 274 5.17 6.47 -19.49
CA ASN A 274 4.54 7.73 -19.86
C ASN A 274 3.10 7.50 -20.34
N ALA A 275 2.18 7.37 -19.39
CA ALA A 275 0.75 7.15 -19.67
C ALA A 275 0.12 8.33 -20.42
N LYS A 276 0.61 9.55 -20.20
CA LYS A 276 0.22 10.74 -20.97
C LYS A 276 0.50 10.59 -22.47
N ALA A 277 1.56 9.87 -22.83
CA ALA A 277 1.91 9.52 -24.21
C ALA A 277 1.27 8.21 -24.70
N GLY A 278 0.38 7.59 -23.91
CA GLY A 278 -0.34 6.37 -24.27
C GLY A 278 0.38 5.06 -23.92
N GLU A 279 1.48 5.10 -23.15
CA GLU A 279 2.11 3.87 -22.65
C GLU A 279 1.27 3.21 -21.54
N SER A 280 1.21 1.88 -21.50
CA SER A 280 0.55 1.13 -20.42
C SER A 280 1.39 1.14 -19.14
N TYR A 281 0.78 1.37 -17.96
CA TYR A 281 1.46 1.45 -16.65
C TYR A 281 2.47 0.33 -16.42
N PHE A 282 2.09 -0.90 -16.75
CA PHE A 282 2.91 -2.09 -16.53
C PHE A 282 3.72 -2.51 -17.75
N ALA A 283 3.79 -1.70 -18.82
CA ALA A 283 4.52 -2.06 -20.04
C ALA A 283 6.00 -2.37 -19.76
N LYS A 284 6.65 -1.53 -18.95
CA LYS A 284 8.07 -1.69 -18.59
C LYS A 284 8.30 -2.91 -17.68
N LEU A 285 7.43 -3.11 -16.67
CA LEU A 285 7.48 -4.31 -15.82
C LEU A 285 7.29 -5.58 -16.64
N ARG A 286 6.27 -5.60 -17.51
CA ARG A 286 5.99 -6.73 -18.39
C ARG A 286 7.17 -7.03 -19.32
N ALA A 287 7.81 -6.00 -19.87
CA ALA A 287 8.97 -6.18 -20.73
C ALA A 287 10.13 -6.85 -19.97
N ASP A 288 10.44 -6.37 -18.76
CA ASP A 288 11.52 -6.92 -17.95
C ASP A 288 11.22 -8.38 -17.53
N VAL A 289 9.97 -8.72 -17.20
CA VAL A 289 9.55 -10.10 -16.90
C VAL A 289 9.66 -11.01 -18.13
N VAL A 290 9.12 -10.60 -19.27
CA VAL A 290 9.09 -11.43 -20.49
C VAL A 290 10.49 -11.66 -21.06
N ASN A 291 11.39 -10.69 -20.90
CA ASN A 291 12.76 -10.78 -21.41
C ASN A 291 13.73 -11.45 -20.43
N GLY A 292 13.28 -11.87 -19.23
CA GLY A 292 14.17 -12.44 -18.21
C GLY A 292 15.16 -11.43 -17.63
N THR A 293 14.79 -10.15 -17.59
CA THR A 293 15.62 -9.03 -17.11
C THR A 293 14.99 -8.30 -15.93
N LEU A 294 14.06 -8.94 -15.21
CA LEU A 294 13.51 -8.40 -13.97
C LEU A 294 14.65 -8.16 -12.97
N PRO A 295 14.72 -6.99 -12.31
CA PRO A 295 15.73 -6.76 -11.27
C PRO A 295 15.54 -7.67 -10.06
N GLN A 296 16.62 -7.91 -9.32
CA GLN A 296 16.58 -8.69 -8.08
C GLN A 296 15.65 -8.06 -7.03
N VAL A 297 15.58 -6.72 -6.98
CA VAL A 297 14.64 -6.00 -6.12
C VAL A 297 13.86 -4.96 -6.91
N SER A 298 12.54 -5.12 -6.97
CA SER A 298 11.64 -4.26 -7.73
C SER A 298 10.61 -3.62 -6.82
N TRP A 299 10.36 -2.33 -7.00
CA TRP A 299 9.25 -1.63 -6.34
C TRP A 299 8.21 -1.18 -7.35
N ILE A 300 6.95 -1.18 -6.95
CA ILE A 300 5.84 -0.66 -7.74
C ILE A 300 5.24 0.53 -7.00
N ALA A 301 5.14 1.67 -7.68
CA ALA A 301 4.41 2.85 -7.20
C ALA A 301 3.27 3.15 -8.18
N ALA A 302 2.05 3.19 -7.66
CA ALA A 302 0.83 3.34 -8.45
C ALA A 302 0.37 4.81 -8.48
N PRO A 303 -0.42 5.22 -9.49
CA PRO A 303 -1.22 6.44 -9.38
C PRO A 303 -2.28 6.29 -8.27
N GLU A 304 -2.93 7.40 -7.90
CA GLU A 304 -3.97 7.44 -6.86
C GLU A 304 -5.15 6.49 -7.18
N ALA A 305 -5.48 6.37 -8.46
CA ALA A 305 -6.60 5.60 -8.98
C ALA A 305 -6.22 4.82 -10.25
N PHE A 306 -6.90 3.69 -10.48
CA PHE A 306 -6.73 2.81 -11.63
C PHE A 306 -8.06 2.40 -12.25
#